data_AF-A0A7X8FIX0-F1
#
_entry.id   AF-A0A7X8FIX0-F1
#
_cell.length_a   1.000
_cell.length_b   1.000
_cell.length_c   1.000
_cell.angle_alpha   90.00
_cell.angle_beta   90.00
_cell.angle_gamma   90.00
#
_symmetry.space_group_name_H-M   'P 1'
#
loop_
_entity.id
_entity.type
_entity.pdbx_description
1 polymer ?
#
loop_
_entity_poly.entity_id
_entity_poly.type
_entity_poly.pdbx_seq_one_letter_code
_entity_poly.pdbx_strand_id
1 'polypeptide(L)' 'MNRKLSGHKVLVTGGAGFIGSNLVESFLASGNSVVCL' A
#
# COMPACT_ATOMS: atom_id res chain seq x y z
N MET A 1 -1.11 11.18 16.76
CA MET A 1 -1.87 11.55 15.53
C MET A 1 -1.75 10.41 14.54
N ASN A 2 -2.87 9.91 14.01
CA ASN A 2 -2.86 8.85 13.00
C ASN A 2 -3.05 9.50 11.62
N ARG A 3 -1.97 9.63 10.83
CA ARG A 3 -2.03 10.16 9.45
C ARG A 3 -2.20 9.00 8.50
N LYS A 4 -3.34 8.95 7.79
CA LYS A 4 -3.57 7.97 6.73
C LYS A 4 -3.00 8.50 5.42
N LEU A 5 -2.23 7.69 4.70
CA LEU A 5 -1.77 8.00 3.34
C LEU A 5 -2.92 7.70 2.36
N SER A 6 -3.35 8.68 1.57
CA SER A 6 -4.44 8.53 0.58
C SER A 6 -4.18 9.37 -0.66
N GLY A 7 -4.64 8.91 -1.83
CA GLY A 7 -4.53 9.64 -3.10
C GLY A 7 -3.10 9.72 -3.68
N HIS A 8 -2.17 8.89 -3.20
CA HIS A 8 -0.78 8.86 -3.69
C HIS A 8 -0.51 7.64 -4.58
N LYS A 9 0.57 7.69 -5.35
CA LYS A 9 1.20 6.50 -5.96
C LYS A 9 2.24 5.94 -5.01
N VAL A 10 2.15 4.64 -4.70
CA VAL A 10 3.00 3.96 -3.72
C VAL A 10 3.70 2.76 -4.37
N LEU A 11 5.01 2.67 -4.23
CA LEU A 11 5.80 1.50 -4.61
C LEU A 11 6.00 0.62 -3.37
N VAL A 12 5.63 -0.65 -3.46
CA VAL A 12 5.86 -1.66 -2.41
C VAL A 12 6.74 -2.78 -2.96
N THR A 13 7.97 -2.87 -2.47
CA THR A 13 8.86 -4.00 -2.77
C THR A 13 8.48 -5.22 -1.92
N GLY A 14 8.49 -6.43 -2.49
CA GLY A 14 8.05 -7.63 -1.80
C GLY A 14 6.53 -7.66 -1.56
N GLY A 15 5.76 -6.95 -2.38
CA GLY A 15 4.31 -6.77 -2.21
C GLY A 15 3.48 -8.07 -2.26
N ALA A 16 4.03 -9.17 -2.76
CA ALA A 16 3.38 -10.47 -2.75
C ALA A 16 3.62 -11.30 -1.47
N GLY A 17 4.58 -10.91 -0.61
CA GLY A 17 4.86 -11.58 0.66
C GLY A 17 3.81 -11.28 1.72
N PHE A 18 3.80 -12.02 2.84
CA PHE A 18 2.76 -11.90 3.88
C PHE A 18 2.51 -10.47 4.37
N ILE A 19 3.56 -9.75 4.81
CA ILE A 19 3.40 -8.36 5.27
C ILE A 19 3.11 -7.44 4.08
N GLY A 20 3.81 -7.64 2.97
CA GLY A 20 3.66 -6.82 1.77
C GLY A 20 2.23 -6.82 1.23
N SER A 21 1.59 -7.97 1.16
CA SER A 21 0.24 -8.12 0.61
C SER A 21 -0.81 -7.41 1.48
N ASN A 22 -0.72 -7.53 2.80
CA ASN A 22 -1.58 -6.79 3.73
C ASN A 22 -1.38 -5.26 3.62
N LEU A 23 -0.14 -4.83 3.40
CA LEU A 23 0.19 -3.41 3.22
C LEU A 23 -0.39 -2.85 1.91
N VAL A 24 -0.25 -3.62 0.82
CA VAL A 24 -0.84 -3.31 -0.48
C VAL A 24 -2.36 -3.17 -0.36
N GLU A 25 -3.02 -4.12 0.29
CA GLU A 25 -4.47 -4.09 0.49
C GLU A 25 -4.91 -2.87 1.31
N SER A 26 -4.20 -2.56 2.41
CA SER A 26 -4.48 -1.39 3.24
C SER A 26 -4.31 -0.06 2.49
N PHE A 27 -3.28 0.05 1.64
CA PHE A 27 -3.04 1.24 0.83
C PHE A 27 -4.06 1.39 -0.30
N LEU A 28 -4.43 0.30 -0.98
CA LEU A 28 -5.51 0.31 -1.96
C LEU A 28 -6.85 0.72 -1.32
N ALA A 29 -7.20 0.15 -0.16
CA ALA A 29 -8.39 0.50 0.61
C ALA A 29 -8.39 1.96 1.12
N SER A 30 -7.21 2.58 1.17
CA SER A 30 -7.06 4.00 1.51
C SER A 30 -7.08 4.92 0.28
N GLY A 31 -7.39 4.40 -0.90
CA GLY A 31 -7.51 5.16 -2.15
C GLY A 31 -6.16 5.52 -2.78
N ASN A 32 -5.11 4.75 -2.51
CA ASN A 32 -3.83 4.91 -3.19
C ASN A 32 -3.76 4.03 -4.43
N SER A 33 -2.90 4.41 -5.37
CA SER A 33 -2.50 3.56 -6.49
C SER A 33 -1.20 2.87 -6.09
N VAL A 34 -1.18 1.53 -6.11
CA VAL A 34 -0.03 0.75 -5.62
C VAL A 34 0.64 0.01 -6.79
N VAL A 35 1.96 0.06 -6.85
CA VAL A 35 2.80 -0.73 -7.75
C VAL A 35 3.66 -1.65 -6.90
N CYS A 36 3.72 -2.95 -7.25
CA CYS A 36 4.54 -3.93 -6.55
C CYS A 36 5.79 -4.28 -7.37
N LEU A 37 6.94 -4.43 -6.70
CA LEU A 37 8.19 -4.98 -7.25
C LEU A 37 8.61 -6.22 -6.48
#